data_AF-A0A3S1AEL4-F1
#
_entry.id   AF-A0A3S1AEL4-F1
#
_cell.length_a   1.000
_cell.length_b   1.000
_cell.length_c   1.000
_cell.angle_alpha   90.00
_cell.angle_beta   90.00
_cell.angle_gamma   90.00
#
_symmetry.space_group_name_H-M   'P 1'
#
loop_
_entity.id
_entity.type
_entity.pdbx_description
1 polymer ?
#
loop_
_entity_poly.entity_id
_entity_poly.type
_entity_poly.pdbx_seq_one_letter_code
_entity_poly.pdbx_strand_id
1 'polypeptide(L)'
;MAIVQNDIQSSYRILVSRSDFRPKADLYAFNLQNSIPSFPLPLREKDSEPIFDLQNILHDLYDRASYDLVIDYTKDPVPALSNTDKDWLNTFLRENGLR
;
A
#
# COMPACT_ATOMS: atom_id res chain seq x y z
N MET A 1 -5.57 -12.96 -25.41
CA MET A 1 -6.71 -12.39 -24.67
C MET A 1 -6.33 -12.33 -23.19
N ALA A 2 -6.17 -11.13 -22.63
CA ALA A 2 -5.97 -10.96 -21.20
C ALA A 2 -7.35 -10.90 -20.54
N ILE A 3 -7.69 -11.91 -19.74
CA ILE A 3 -8.83 -11.84 -18.84
C ILE A 3 -8.38 -10.95 -17.68
N VAL A 4 -8.58 -9.64 -17.81
CA VAL A 4 -8.62 -8.75 -16.65
C VAL A 4 -9.96 -9.05 -15.99
N GLN A 5 -9.97 -9.87 -14.93
CA GLN A 5 -11.13 -9.93 -14.05
C GLN A 5 -11.29 -8.52 -13.45
N ASN A 6 -12.20 -7.75 -14.03
CA ASN A 6 -12.32 -6.31 -13.88
C ASN A 6 -13.09 -5.90 -12.60
N ASP A 7 -13.20 -6.79 -11.61
CA ASP A 7 -14.06 -6.62 -10.43
C ASP A 7 -13.29 -6.45 -9.11
N ILE A 8 -11.96 -6.33 -9.14
CA ILE A 8 -11.18 -6.12 -7.91
C ILE A 8 -11.22 -4.62 -7.53
N GLN A 9 -12.25 -4.25 -6.75
CA GLN A 9 -12.36 -2.92 -6.17
C GLN A 9 -11.32 -2.74 -5.05
N SER A 10 -10.42 -1.79 -5.25
CA SER A 10 -9.34 -1.44 -4.32
C SER A 10 -8.84 -0.03 -4.60
N SER A 11 -8.46 0.68 -3.55
CA SER A 11 -7.87 2.02 -3.67
C SER A 11 -6.38 1.98 -4.03
N TYR A 12 -5.65 0.93 -3.60
CA TYR A 12 -4.23 0.78 -3.82
C TYR A 12 -3.91 -0.57 -4.49
N ARG A 13 -2.92 -0.55 -5.39
CA ARG A 13 -2.56 -1.70 -6.22
C ARG A 13 -1.07 -1.72 -6.49
N ILE A 14 -0.46 -2.89 -6.38
CA ILE A 14 0.89 -3.19 -6.89
C ILE A 14 0.72 -4.18 -8.04
N LEU A 15 1.32 -3.86 -9.19
CA LEU A 15 1.28 -4.71 -10.37
C LEU A 15 2.69 -5.20 -10.69
N VAL A 16 2.90 -6.50 -10.63
CA VAL A 16 4.18 -7.14 -10.96
C VAL A 16 4.07 -7.80 -12.32
N SER A 17 4.69 -7.20 -13.34
CA SER A 17 4.71 -7.74 -14.71
C SER A 17 6.13 -8.18 -15.10
N ARG A 18 6.42 -9.45 -14.81
CA ARG A 18 7.67 -10.12 -15.23
C ARG A 18 7.75 -10.23 -16.74
N SER A 19 8.93 -9.99 -17.30
CA SER A 19 9.14 -9.94 -18.74
C SER A 19 8.83 -11.26 -19.46
N ASP A 20 9.20 -12.38 -18.86
CA ASP A 20 9.01 -13.75 -19.33
C ASP A 20 7.55 -14.23 -19.21
N PHE A 21 6.75 -13.60 -18.35
CA PHE A 21 5.35 -13.96 -18.12
C PHE A 21 4.34 -13.06 -18.86
N ARG A 22 4.81 -12.10 -19.66
CA ARG A 22 3.94 -11.20 -20.42
C ARG A 22 3.07 -11.97 -21.42
N PRO A 23 1.80 -11.54 -21.63
CA PRO A 23 1.19 -10.31 -21.13
C PRO A 23 0.53 -10.43 -19.74
N LYS A 24 0.76 -11.51 -19.00
CA LYS A 24 0.19 -11.69 -17.67
C LYS A 24 1.00 -10.92 -16.61
N ALA A 25 0.36 -10.64 -15.48
CA ALA A 25 0.95 -9.96 -14.34
C ALA A 25 0.24 -10.41 -13.05
N ASP A 26 0.94 -10.30 -11.93
CA ASP A 26 0.34 -10.50 -10.61
C ASP A 26 -0.15 -9.15 -10.08
N LEU A 27 -1.39 -9.14 -9.59
CA LEU A 27 -2.03 -7.96 -9.00
C LEU A 27 -2.19 -8.16 -7.50
N TYR A 28 -1.54 -7.29 -6.73
CA TYR A 28 -1.71 -7.20 -5.28
C TYR A 28 -2.58 -5.98 -4.99
N ALA A 29 -3.86 -6.22 -4.74
CA ALA A 29 -4.85 -5.18 -4.43
C ALA A 29 -5.06 -5.07 -2.92
N PHE A 30 -5.10 -3.85 -2.39
CA PHE A 30 -5.30 -3.58 -0.97
C PHE A 30 -5.96 -2.22 -0.73
N ASN A 31 -6.45 -2.00 0.47
CA ASN A 31 -7.07 -0.73 0.90
C ASN A 31 -6.30 -0.11 2.07
N LEU A 32 -6.67 1.13 2.42
CA LEU A 32 -5.97 1.94 3.42
C LEU A 32 -5.77 1.23 4.77
N GLN A 33 -6.76 0.44 5.19
CA GLN A 33 -6.77 -0.24 6.49
C GLN A 33 -5.92 -1.52 6.51
N ASN A 34 -5.46 -1.98 5.34
CA ASN A 34 -4.67 -3.20 5.21
C ASN A 34 -3.18 -2.86 5.22
N SER A 35 -2.36 -3.74 5.79
CA SER A 35 -0.92 -3.68 5.56
C SER A 35 -0.61 -3.83 4.07
N ILE A 36 0.38 -3.08 3.58
CA ILE A 36 0.87 -3.20 2.21
C ILE A 36 1.39 -4.62 2.02
N PRO A 37 0.90 -5.36 1.01
CA PRO A 37 1.33 -6.73 0.77
C PRO A 37 2.79 -6.75 0.36
N SER A 38 3.55 -7.67 0.95
CA SER A 38 4.86 -8.03 0.42
C SER A 38 4.71 -8.74 -0.92
N PHE A 39 5.65 -8.50 -1.83
CA PHE A 39 5.61 -9.09 -3.16
C PHE A 39 7.01 -9.46 -3.64
N PRO A 40 7.16 -10.49 -4.47
CA PRO A 40 8.43 -10.82 -5.11
C PRO A 40 8.83 -9.71 -6.09
N LEU A 41 10.04 -9.14 -5.90
CA LEU A 41 10.56 -8.09 -6.77
C LEU A 41 11.17 -8.73 -8.02
N PRO A 42 10.65 -8.44 -9.23
CA PRO A 42 11.12 -9.08 -10.45
C PRO A 42 12.55 -8.64 -10.75
N LEU A 43 13.43 -9.63 -10.91
CA LEU A 43 14.81 -9.45 -11.35
C LEU A 43 14.98 -9.96 -12.79
N ARG A 44 16.20 -10.29 -13.20
CA ARG A 44 16.43 -10.89 -14.52
C ARG A 44 15.91 -12.32 -14.52
N GLU A 45 15.67 -12.81 -15.73
CA GLU A 45 15.30 -14.21 -15.93
C GLU A 45 16.31 -15.14 -15.24
N LYS A 46 15.81 -16.10 -14.46
CA LYS A 46 16.56 -17.09 -13.66
C LYS A 46 17.18 -16.58 -12.35
N ASP A 47 17.10 -15.28 -12.05
CA ASP A 47 17.46 -14.78 -10.74
C ASP A 47 16.36 -15.11 -9.72
N SER A 48 16.74 -15.47 -8.49
CA SER A 48 15.77 -15.64 -7.40
C SER A 48 15.20 -14.29 -7.02
N GLU A 49 13.88 -14.13 -7.15
CA GLU A 49 13.19 -12.90 -6.74
C GLU A 49 13.17 -12.80 -5.20
N PRO A 50 13.76 -11.75 -4.62
CA PRO A 50 13.61 -11.51 -3.19
C PRO A 50 12.18 -11.04 -2.89
N ILE A 51 11.70 -11.38 -1.70
CA ILE A 51 10.46 -10.80 -1.17
C ILE A 51 10.75 -9.35 -0.77
N PHE A 52 10.01 -8.42 -1.36
CA PHE A 52 10.11 -6.99 -1.09
C PHE A 52 8.99 -6.57 -0.16
N ASP A 53 9.39 -6.15 1.04
CA ASP A 53 8.50 -5.69 2.10
C ASP A 53 8.49 -4.16 2.15
N LEU A 54 7.61 -3.57 1.34
CA LEU A 54 7.45 -2.12 1.28
C LEU A 54 6.88 -1.54 2.57
N GLN A 55 6.09 -2.31 3.34
CA GLN A 55 5.50 -1.83 4.60
C GLN A 55 6.59 -1.47 5.60
N ASN A 56 7.54 -2.37 5.82
CA ASN A 56 8.62 -2.16 6.77
C ASN A 56 9.56 -1.02 6.35
N ILE A 57 9.88 -0.92 5.04
CA ILE A 57 10.71 0.18 4.53
C ILE A 57 10.04 1.54 4.78
N LEU A 58 8.72 1.64 4.60
CA LEU A 58 7.99 2.88 4.85
C LEU A 58 7.93 3.20 6.35
N HIS A 59 7.68 2.23 7.22
CA HIS A 59 7.71 2.45 8.67
C HIS A 59 9.09 2.98 9.12
N ASP A 60 10.16 2.30 8.72
CA ASP A 60 11.52 2.71 9.05
C ASP A 60 11.82 4.14 8.56
N LEU A 61 11.33 4.52 7.38
CA LEU A 61 11.49 5.86 6.86
C LEU A 61 10.71 6.89 7.69
N TYR A 62 9.45 6.59 8.04
CA TYR A 62 8.60 7.47 8.84
C TYR A 62 9.20 7.73 10.22
N ASP A 63 9.70 6.68 10.87
CA ASP A 63 10.33 6.77 12.18
C ASP A 63 11.64 7.56 12.12
N ARG A 64 12.49 7.27 11.13
CA ARG A 64 13.81 7.94 10.98
C ARG A 64 13.68 9.40 10.56
N ALA A 65 12.66 9.75 9.80
CA ALA A 65 12.39 11.12 9.38
C ALA A 65 11.54 11.90 10.41
N SER A 66 11.03 11.22 11.45
CA SER A 66 10.11 11.78 12.45
C SER A 66 8.95 12.53 11.82
N TYR A 67 8.31 11.89 10.84
CA TYR A 67 7.19 12.51 10.12
C TYR A 67 5.98 12.78 11.01
N ASP A 68 5.89 12.12 12.17
CA ASP A 68 4.91 12.42 13.20
C ASP A 68 4.99 13.88 13.68
N LEU A 69 6.17 14.51 13.62
CA LEU A 69 6.37 15.91 13.99
C LEU A 69 6.02 16.91 12.87
N VAL A 70 5.93 16.44 11.62
CA VAL A 70 5.69 17.26 10.43
C VAL A 70 4.23 17.19 9.98
N ILE A 71 3.61 16.03 10.19
CA ILE A 71 2.23 15.77 9.75
C ILE A 71 1.26 16.26 10.82
N ASP A 72 0.39 17.19 10.44
CA ASP A 72 -0.70 17.66 11.28
C ASP A 72 -1.89 16.69 11.22
N TYR A 73 -1.91 15.70 12.12
CA TYR A 73 -2.96 14.70 12.19
C TYR A 73 -4.33 15.26 12.58
N THR A 74 -4.43 16.50 13.04
CA THR A 74 -5.73 17.14 13.34
C THR A 74 -6.49 17.52 12.07
N LYS A 75 -5.79 17.65 10.93
CA LYS A 75 -6.38 17.97 9.63
C LYS A 75 -6.80 16.73 8.88
N ASP A 76 -7.86 16.86 8.10
CA ASP A 76 -8.30 15.79 7.22
C ASP A 76 -7.26 15.51 6.11
N PRO A 77 -7.05 14.22 5.79
CA PRO A 77 -6.10 13.83 4.77
C PRO A 77 -6.53 14.32 3.38
N VAL A 78 -5.52 14.56 2.53
CA VAL A 78 -5.69 14.88 1.12
C VAL A 78 -5.04 13.76 0.29
N PRO A 79 -5.77 13.13 -0.65
CA PRO A 79 -7.17 13.37 -1.02
C PRO A 79 -8.15 12.94 0.07
N ALA A 80 -9.37 13.48 0.01
CA ALA A 80 -10.42 13.14 0.97
C ALA A 80 -10.76 11.65 0.91
N LEU A 81 -10.82 11.01 2.09
CA LEU A 81 -11.16 9.61 2.23
C LEU A 81 -12.67 9.34 2.08
N SER A 82 -13.01 8.08 1.82
CA SER A 82 -14.39 7.58 1.89
C SER A 82 -14.94 7.76 3.32
N ASN A 83 -16.28 7.81 3.49
CA ASN A 83 -16.87 7.95 4.82
C ASN A 83 -16.43 6.82 5.76
N THR A 84 -16.41 5.58 5.26
CA THR A 84 -15.97 4.40 6.04
C THR A 84 -14.52 4.52 6.48
N ASP A 85 -13.61 4.96 5.59
CA ASP A 85 -12.20 5.12 5.95
C ASP A 85 -11.97 6.32 6.87
N LYS A 86 -12.77 7.38 6.75
CA LYS A 86 -12.73 8.52 7.68
C LYS A 86 -13.13 8.12 9.10
N ASP A 87 -14.19 7.34 9.25
CA ASP A 87 -14.66 6.89 10.57
C ASP A 87 -13.62 5.98 11.23
N TRP A 88 -13.03 5.07 10.46
CA TRP A 88 -11.90 4.24 10.90
C TRP A 88 -10.71 5.11 11.33
N LEU A 89 -10.26 6.03 10.46
CA LEU A 89 -9.11 6.89 10.73
C LEU A 89 -9.33 7.75 11.99
N ASN A 90 -10.52 8.33 12.14
CA ASN A 90 -10.88 9.14 13.30
C ASN A 90 -10.82 8.35 14.61
N THR A 91 -11.33 7.12 14.59
CA THR A 91 -11.27 6.22 15.75
C THR A 91 -9.81 5.90 16.09
N PHE A 92 -9.04 5.49 15.09
CA PHE A 92 -7.61 5.17 15.25
C PHE A 92 -6.79 6.34 15.80
N LEU A 93 -6.97 7.55 15.26
CA LEU A 93 -6.21 8.72 15.71
C LEU A 93 -6.57 9.15 17.14
N ARG A 94 -7.84 9.02 17.55
CA ARG A 94 -8.27 9.32 18.94
C ARG A 94 -7.71 8.32 19.94
N GLU A 95 -7.71 7.03 19.60
CA GLU A 95 -7.12 5.98 20.45
C GLU A 95 -5.62 6.21 20.68
N ASN A 96 -4.93 6.81 19.71
CA ASN A 96 -3.51 7.16 19.79
C ASN A 96 -3.26 8.59 20.31
N GLY A 97 -4.29 9.34 20.72
CA GLY A 97 -4.15 10.70 21.26
C GLY A 97 -3.68 11.76 20.25
N LEU A 98 -3.83 11.49 18.94
CA LEU A 98 -3.46 12.39 17.84
C LEU A 98 -4.64 13.27 17.38
N ARG A 99 -5.86 13.00 17.89
CA ARG A 99 -7.09 13.78 17.69
C ARG A 99 -7.94 13.80 18.96
#